data_AF-A0AAN1CUR4-F1
#
_entry.id   AF-A0AAN1CUR4-F1
#
_cell.length_a   1.000
_cell.length_b   1.000
_cell.length_c   1.000
_cell.angle_alpha   90.00
_cell.angle_beta   90.00
_cell.angle_gamma   90.00
#
_symmetry.space_group_name_H-M   'P 1'
#
loop_
_entity.id
_entity.type
_entity.pdbx_description
1 polymer ?
#
loop_
_entity_poly.entity_id
_entity_poly.type
_entity_poly.pdbx_seq_one_letter_code
_entity_poly.pdbx_strand_id
1 'polypeptide(L)'
;MKLFYYLNNLLLNVVPSFVFQRRKAQLERHFEQDKDAIQARVDYYCKPNELHELPSDAITQHSYQRRGKSAYFYDLKQYLHYFPKHLKFAYYFGDHVKVEPQPTLYKARPTQGDNSTSVLFKLDKMRHFRFIEDKTEYLDKKDMAVFRGAVKQKHRIRFMNAMFGHPLVDAGQSNPSKEHPEWKQPFMSIEEQLQYKFLICLEGNDVASNLKWAMSSNSVVITPKMRFETWFMEGALKPGVHYIEVKDDWSDFEDKVNYYLKNPAEAKKILDNAHEHVAQFQDKNREDLVCIKTLEKYFSITNR
;
A
#
# COMPACT_ATOMS: atom_id res chain seq x y z
N MET A 1 -9.76 -9.57 16.47
CA MET A 1 -8.87 -9.65 15.28
C MET A 1 -7.38 -9.38 15.59
N LYS A 2 -6.99 -8.23 16.14
CA LYS A 2 -5.56 -7.94 16.43
C LYS A 2 -4.90 -8.93 17.41
N LEU A 3 -5.61 -9.33 18.47
CA LEU A 3 -5.09 -10.29 19.46
C LEU A 3 -4.75 -11.65 18.83
N PHE A 4 -5.67 -12.23 18.05
CA PHE A 4 -5.44 -13.48 17.31
C PHE A 4 -4.28 -13.35 16.31
N TYR A 5 -4.16 -12.21 15.62
CA TYR A 5 -3.03 -11.96 14.74
C TYR A 5 -1.69 -12.05 15.48
N TYR A 6 -1.57 -11.40 16.65
CA TYR A 6 -0.34 -11.46 17.44
C TYR A 6 -0.09 -12.84 18.05
N LEU A 7 -1.13 -13.51 18.54
CA LEU A 7 -1.02 -14.86 19.11
C LEU A 7 -0.56 -15.87 18.05
N ASN A 8 -1.15 -15.84 16.86
CA ASN A 8 -0.77 -16.71 15.75
C ASN A 8 0.71 -16.51 15.39
N ASN A 9 1.18 -15.26 15.36
CA ASN A 9 2.59 -14.96 15.10
C ASN A 9 3.55 -15.45 16.20
N LEU A 10 3.11 -15.45 17.46
CA LEU A 10 3.92 -16.01 18.55
C LEU A 10 4.06 -17.52 18.41
N LEU A 11 2.98 -18.22 18.05
CA LEU A 11 2.97 -19.68 17.86
C LEU A 11 3.91 -20.15 16.73
N LEU A 12 4.15 -19.31 15.71
CA LEU A 12 5.09 -19.64 14.62
C LEU A 12 6.52 -19.91 15.11
N ASN A 13 6.92 -19.38 16.28
CA ASN A 13 8.26 -19.60 16.81
C ASN A 13 8.54 -21.03 17.26
N VAL A 14 7.50 -21.82 17.57
CA VAL A 14 7.63 -23.21 18.01
C VAL A 14 7.34 -24.22 16.89
N VAL A 15 6.92 -23.74 15.71
CA VAL A 15 6.61 -24.59 14.56
C VAL A 15 7.93 -25.09 13.93
N PRO A 16 8.09 -26.40 13.71
CA PRO A 16 9.29 -26.95 13.06
C PRO A 16 9.47 -26.44 11.62
N SER A 17 10.72 -26.27 11.18
CA SER A 17 11.07 -25.75 9.85
C SER A 17 10.46 -26.56 8.69
N PHE A 18 10.35 -27.89 8.83
CA PHE A 18 9.77 -28.75 7.79
C PHE A 18 8.31 -28.43 7.50
N VAL A 19 7.55 -27.89 8.46
CA VAL A 19 6.15 -27.48 8.25
C VAL A 19 6.08 -26.29 7.30
N PHE A 20 6.98 -25.31 7.46
CA PHE A 20 7.09 -24.17 6.55
C PHE A 20 7.53 -24.61 5.16
N GLN A 21 8.51 -25.52 5.05
CA GLN A 21 8.92 -26.07 3.74
C GLN A 21 7.78 -26.81 3.04
N ARG A 22 7.03 -27.64 3.76
CA ARG A 22 5.86 -28.34 3.22
C ARG A 22 4.78 -27.36 2.77
N ARG A 23 4.52 -26.30 3.55
CA ARG A 23 3.56 -25.25 3.19
C ARG A 23 3.99 -24.49 1.93
N LYS A 24 5.27 -24.12 1.82
CA LYS A 24 5.81 -23.49 0.61
C LYS A 24 5.60 -24.39 -0.61
N ALA A 25 6.00 -25.66 -0.55
CA ALA A 25 5.82 -26.61 -1.64
C ALA A 25 4.34 -26.88 -1.99
N GLN A 26 3.43 -26.76 -1.03
CA GLN A 26 2.00 -26.80 -1.29
C GLN A 26 1.52 -25.57 -2.05
N LEU A 27 1.94 -24.37 -1.63
CA LEU A 27 1.58 -23.12 -2.30
C LEU A 27 2.14 -23.07 -3.73
N GLU A 28 3.40 -23.47 -3.93
CA GLU A 28 4.02 -23.52 -5.26
C GLU A 28 3.24 -24.44 -6.20
N ARG A 29 2.87 -25.65 -5.75
CA ARG A 29 2.01 -26.55 -6.54
C ARG A 29 0.62 -25.98 -6.80
N HIS A 30 0.04 -25.29 -5.83
CA HIS A 30 -1.29 -24.71 -5.98
C HIS A 30 -1.34 -23.60 -7.04
N PHE A 31 -0.27 -22.81 -7.18
CA PHE A 31 -0.17 -21.71 -8.12
C PHE A 31 0.79 -21.98 -9.28
N GLU A 32 1.03 -23.24 -9.65
CA GLU A 32 1.93 -23.59 -10.75
C GLU A 32 1.50 -22.96 -12.08
N GLN A 33 0.18 -22.87 -12.32
CA GLN A 33 -0.39 -22.23 -13.52
C GLN A 33 -0.21 -20.70 -13.52
N ASP A 34 -0.05 -20.08 -12.34
CA ASP A 34 0.12 -18.63 -12.17
C ASP A 34 1.59 -18.23 -11.92
N LYS A 35 2.54 -19.14 -12.13
CA LYS A 35 3.94 -18.93 -11.72
C LYS A 35 4.57 -17.69 -12.34
N ASP A 36 4.26 -17.39 -13.60
CA ASP A 36 4.81 -16.23 -14.31
C ASP A 36 4.24 -14.92 -13.75
N ALA A 37 2.96 -14.91 -13.39
CA ALA A 37 2.33 -13.75 -12.74
C ALA A 37 2.90 -13.51 -11.32
N ILE A 38 3.18 -14.59 -10.58
CA ILE A 38 3.85 -14.51 -9.29
C ILE A 38 5.28 -13.99 -9.46
N GLN A 39 6.03 -14.52 -10.44
CA GLN A 39 7.40 -14.11 -10.70
C GLN A 39 7.48 -12.64 -11.12
N ALA A 40 6.58 -12.18 -11.99
CA ALA A 40 6.50 -10.77 -12.39
C ALA A 40 6.32 -9.83 -11.16
N ARG A 41 5.51 -10.23 -10.18
CA ARG A 41 5.37 -9.47 -8.92
C ARG A 41 6.63 -9.53 -8.07
N VAL A 42 7.27 -10.69 -7.97
CA VAL A 42 8.55 -10.86 -7.25
C VAL A 42 9.62 -9.95 -7.85
N ASP A 43 9.73 -9.90 -9.17
CA ASP A 43 10.68 -9.06 -9.90
C ASP A 43 10.34 -7.56 -9.76
N TYR A 44 9.06 -7.22 -9.69
CA TYR A 44 8.63 -5.86 -9.38
C TYR A 44 9.09 -5.41 -7.98
N TYR A 45 8.94 -6.28 -6.97
CA TYR A 45 9.28 -5.95 -5.58
C TYR A 45 10.78 -5.98 -5.32
N CYS A 46 11.47 -7.00 -5.84
CA CYS A 46 12.91 -7.22 -5.72
C CYS A 46 13.54 -7.16 -7.11
N LYS A 47 14.01 -5.96 -7.48
CA LYS A 47 14.55 -5.66 -8.81
C LYS A 47 15.91 -6.28 -9.12
N PRO A 48 16.88 -6.33 -8.19
CA PRO A 48 18.21 -6.78 -8.54
C PRO A 48 18.26 -8.29 -8.81
N ASN A 49 19.14 -8.69 -9.72
CA ASN A 49 19.36 -10.10 -10.12
C ASN A 49 20.81 -10.55 -9.90
N GLU A 50 21.71 -9.61 -9.60
CA GLU A 50 23.11 -9.88 -9.29
C GLU A 50 23.33 -9.85 -7.78
N LEU A 51 24.47 -10.38 -7.35
CA LEU A 51 24.81 -10.37 -5.94
C LEU A 51 25.18 -8.95 -5.48
N HIS A 52 24.61 -8.54 -4.35
CA HIS A 52 24.87 -7.28 -3.68
C HIS A 52 25.39 -7.50 -2.27
N GLU A 53 26.26 -6.60 -1.84
CA GLU A 53 26.66 -6.52 -0.45
C GLU A 53 25.53 -5.95 0.41
N LEU A 54 25.36 -6.53 1.59
CA LEU A 54 24.49 -5.99 2.63
C LEU A 54 25.23 -4.91 3.43
N PRO A 55 24.50 -3.97 4.06
CA PRO A 55 25.12 -2.99 4.94
C PRO A 55 25.77 -3.69 6.15
N SER A 56 26.76 -3.06 6.76
CA SER A 56 27.54 -3.64 7.86
C SER A 56 26.71 -3.97 9.10
N ASP A 57 25.57 -3.31 9.27
CA ASP A 57 24.61 -3.50 10.35
C ASP A 57 23.48 -4.49 10.00
N ALA A 58 23.56 -5.19 8.86
CA ALA A 58 22.61 -6.23 8.50
C ALA A 58 22.55 -7.33 9.56
N ILE A 59 21.34 -7.80 9.83
CA ILE A 59 21.06 -8.69 10.95
C ILE A 59 20.66 -10.09 10.47
N THR A 60 20.68 -11.05 11.39
CA THR A 60 20.15 -12.40 11.14
C THR A 60 18.84 -12.59 11.88
N GLN A 61 18.18 -13.73 11.67
CA GLN A 61 16.96 -14.05 12.41
C GLN A 61 17.21 -14.18 13.93
N HIS A 62 18.44 -14.48 14.35
CA HIS A 62 18.82 -14.56 15.77
C HIS A 62 18.87 -13.19 16.46
N SER A 63 19.41 -12.18 15.79
CA SER A 63 19.46 -10.80 16.30
C SER A 63 18.20 -9.99 16.01
N TYR A 64 17.25 -10.56 15.25
CA TYR A 64 15.99 -9.91 14.93
C TYR A 64 15.00 -9.90 16.11
N GLN A 65 15.05 -8.79 16.86
CA GLN A 65 14.23 -8.56 18.05
C GLN A 65 13.18 -7.48 17.82
N ARG A 66 12.04 -7.61 18.50
CA ARG A 66 10.96 -6.62 18.44
C ARG A 66 11.38 -5.33 19.17
N ARG A 67 11.74 -4.31 18.40
CA ARG A 67 12.03 -2.94 18.90
C ARG A 67 11.00 -1.96 18.33
N GLY A 68 9.95 -1.65 19.09
CA GLY A 68 8.90 -0.72 18.66
C GLY A 68 7.85 -1.35 17.72
N LYS A 69 7.77 -0.87 16.47
CA LYS A 69 6.69 -1.09 15.48
C LYS A 69 6.30 -2.58 15.30
N SER A 70 5.42 -3.06 16.17
CA SER A 70 5.14 -4.50 16.32
C SER A 70 4.45 -5.13 15.10
N ALA A 71 3.56 -4.40 14.43
CA ALA A 71 2.91 -4.87 13.20
C ALA A 71 3.95 -5.20 12.11
N TYR A 72 4.88 -4.27 11.86
CA TYR A 72 5.98 -4.45 10.91
C TYR A 72 6.85 -5.65 11.29
N PHE A 73 7.18 -5.77 12.59
CA PHE A 73 7.99 -6.88 13.09
C PHE A 73 7.36 -8.24 12.76
N TYR A 74 6.09 -8.42 13.07
CA TYR A 74 5.42 -9.70 12.83
C TYR A 74 5.13 -9.97 11.34
N ASP A 75 4.84 -8.92 10.56
CA ASP A 75 4.64 -9.03 9.11
C ASP A 75 5.86 -9.59 8.39
N LEU A 76 7.07 -9.22 8.81
CA LEU A 76 8.32 -9.80 8.30
C LEU A 76 8.65 -11.14 8.98
N LYS A 77 8.56 -11.21 10.32
CA LYS A 77 8.97 -12.40 11.10
C LYS A 77 8.29 -13.68 10.61
N GLN A 78 6.99 -13.63 10.32
CA GLN A 78 6.21 -14.80 9.87
C GLN A 78 6.82 -15.47 8.62
N TYR A 79 7.43 -14.70 7.71
CA TYR A 79 8.01 -15.22 6.47
C TYR A 79 9.49 -15.59 6.62
N LEU A 80 10.21 -14.99 7.59
CA LEU A 80 11.58 -15.41 7.91
C LEU A 80 11.65 -16.87 8.41
N HIS A 81 10.57 -17.44 8.93
CA HIS A 81 10.52 -18.85 9.34
C HIS A 81 10.69 -19.87 8.20
N TYR A 82 10.54 -19.44 6.94
CA TYR A 82 10.75 -20.28 5.76
C TYR A 82 12.22 -20.44 5.38
N PHE A 83 13.14 -19.77 6.07
CA PHE A 83 14.54 -19.65 5.66
C PHE A 83 15.51 -20.03 6.78
N PRO A 84 16.76 -20.43 6.45
CA PRO A 84 17.81 -20.66 7.43
C PRO A 84 18.09 -19.42 8.29
N LYS A 85 18.27 -19.64 9.60
CA LYS A 85 18.39 -18.54 10.59
C LYS A 85 19.65 -17.69 10.44
N HIS A 86 20.67 -18.19 9.74
CA HIS A 86 21.96 -17.54 9.54
C HIS A 86 21.96 -16.52 8.38
N LEU A 87 20.94 -16.53 7.52
CA LEU A 87 20.83 -15.57 6.43
C LEU A 87 20.69 -14.16 6.99
N LYS A 88 21.46 -13.24 6.40
CA LYS A 88 21.46 -11.82 6.75
C LYS A 88 20.46 -11.05 5.91
N PHE A 89 19.87 -10.01 6.49
CA PHE A 89 18.98 -9.08 5.81
C PHE A 89 19.04 -7.69 6.43
N ALA A 90 18.75 -6.68 5.62
CA ALA A 90 18.53 -5.31 6.03
C ALA A 90 17.06 -4.93 5.84
N TYR A 91 16.51 -4.15 6.76
CA TYR A 91 15.12 -3.70 6.70
C TYR A 91 14.95 -2.33 7.34
N TYR A 92 13.93 -1.61 6.90
CA TYR A 92 13.51 -0.35 7.50
C TYR A 92 12.02 -0.39 7.86
N PHE A 93 11.70 -0.01 9.10
CA PHE A 93 10.32 0.09 9.57
C PHE A 93 9.85 1.53 9.71
N GLY A 94 8.82 1.90 8.97
CA GLY A 94 8.20 3.21 9.03
C GLY A 94 7.87 3.77 7.66
N ASP A 95 7.76 5.10 7.64
CA ASP A 95 7.36 5.87 6.46
C ASP A 95 8.60 6.51 5.80
N HIS A 96 9.79 5.95 6.01
CA HIS A 96 10.99 6.43 5.33
C HIS A 96 11.05 5.82 3.93
N VAL A 97 11.30 6.69 2.97
CA VAL A 97 11.31 6.41 1.53
C VAL A 97 12.67 6.71 0.91
N LYS A 98 13.70 6.89 1.75
CA LYS A 98 15.08 7.10 1.30
C LYS A 98 15.59 5.80 0.68
N VAL A 99 16.11 5.89 -0.54
CA VAL A 99 16.79 4.78 -1.23
C VAL A 99 18.20 4.67 -0.65
N GLU A 100 18.54 3.49 -0.13
CA GLU A 100 19.89 3.17 0.36
C GLU A 100 20.68 2.42 -0.72
N PRO A 101 22.02 2.51 -0.76
CA PRO A 101 22.81 1.88 -1.81
C PRO A 101 22.84 0.35 -1.73
N GLN A 102 22.44 -0.25 -0.60
CA GLN A 102 22.36 -1.70 -0.44
C GLN A 102 20.92 -2.22 -0.40
N PRO A 103 20.64 -3.45 -0.89
CA PRO A 103 19.31 -4.04 -0.85
C PRO A 103 18.72 -4.09 0.55
N THR A 104 17.63 -3.35 0.75
CA THR A 104 16.97 -3.18 2.04
C THR A 104 15.47 -3.34 1.88
N LEU A 105 14.84 -4.07 2.81
CA LEU A 105 13.40 -4.30 2.81
C LEU A 105 12.65 -3.06 3.35
N TYR A 106 11.75 -2.50 2.55
CA TYR A 106 10.93 -1.33 2.89
C TYR A 106 9.44 -1.64 2.82
N LYS A 107 8.65 -0.87 3.58
CA LYS A 107 7.19 -0.80 3.39
C LYS A 107 6.86 -0.05 2.09
N ALA A 108 7.55 1.08 1.88
CA ALA A 108 7.29 2.00 0.80
C ALA A 108 8.60 2.50 0.16
N ARG A 109 8.56 2.83 -1.14
CA ARG A 109 9.68 3.45 -1.87
C ARG A 109 9.16 4.48 -2.88
N PRO A 110 10.00 5.40 -3.39
CA PRO A 110 9.62 6.31 -4.48
C PRO A 110 9.28 5.54 -5.76
N THR A 111 8.35 6.02 -6.57
CA THR A 111 8.02 5.42 -7.88
C THR A 111 8.96 5.90 -9.01
N GLN A 112 9.73 6.95 -8.77
CA GLN A 112 10.64 7.58 -9.72
C GLN A 112 12.09 7.48 -9.24
N GLY A 113 13.03 7.58 -10.19
CA GLY A 113 14.47 7.45 -9.92
C GLY A 113 14.93 6.00 -9.82
N ASP A 114 16.20 5.81 -9.47
CA ASP A 114 16.73 4.49 -9.16
C ASP A 114 16.33 4.11 -7.74
N ASN A 115 15.48 3.10 -7.64
CA ASN A 115 14.99 2.50 -6.40
C ASN A 115 15.25 0.98 -6.38
N SER A 116 16.20 0.50 -7.20
CA SER A 116 16.51 -0.91 -7.40
C SER A 116 16.79 -1.66 -6.10
N THR A 117 17.49 -1.02 -5.17
CA THR A 117 17.88 -1.54 -3.85
C THR A 117 16.77 -1.40 -2.79
N SER A 118 15.74 -0.59 -3.04
CA SER A 118 14.57 -0.50 -2.17
C SER A 118 13.61 -1.66 -2.44
N VAL A 119 13.84 -2.79 -1.78
CA VAL A 119 13.02 -4.00 -1.97
C VAL A 119 11.71 -3.83 -1.22
N LEU A 120 10.58 -3.88 -1.94
CA LEU A 120 9.27 -3.74 -1.31
C LEU A 120 8.87 -5.01 -0.58
N PHE A 121 8.35 -4.86 0.64
CA PHE A 121 7.81 -5.95 1.43
C PHE A 121 6.46 -5.59 2.05
N LYS A 122 5.57 -6.58 2.22
CA LYS A 122 4.21 -6.40 2.71
C LYS A 122 4.17 -6.11 4.22
N LEU A 123 4.54 -4.88 4.59
CA LEU A 123 4.65 -4.41 5.97
C LEU A 123 3.47 -3.52 6.38
N ASP A 124 3.19 -3.47 7.69
CA ASP A 124 2.06 -2.76 8.29
C ASP A 124 0.72 -3.16 7.65
N LYS A 125 0.61 -4.45 7.30
CA LYS A 125 -0.40 -4.91 6.34
C LYS A 125 -1.81 -4.81 6.90
N MET A 126 -1.98 -4.99 8.21
CA MET A 126 -3.27 -4.82 8.89
C MET A 126 -3.81 -3.39 8.83
N ARG A 127 -2.94 -2.39 8.65
CA ARG A 127 -3.34 -0.99 8.53
C ARG A 127 -3.64 -0.64 7.09
N HIS A 128 -2.79 -1.06 6.16
CA HIS A 128 -2.86 -0.63 4.78
C HIS A 128 -3.72 -1.55 3.89
N PHE A 129 -3.63 -2.88 4.03
CA PHE A 129 -4.30 -3.84 3.14
C PHE A 129 -5.68 -4.24 3.68
N ARG A 130 -6.51 -3.24 3.94
CA ARG A 130 -7.93 -3.43 4.24
C ARG A 130 -8.70 -3.16 2.96
N PHE A 131 -9.26 -4.21 2.39
CA PHE A 131 -10.22 -4.12 1.31
C PHE A 131 -11.62 -4.17 1.91
N ILE A 132 -12.52 -3.39 1.36
CA ILE A 132 -13.90 -3.27 1.82
C ILE A 132 -14.84 -3.76 0.73
N GLU A 133 -16.04 -4.15 1.15
CA GLU A 133 -17.16 -4.41 0.27
C GLU A 133 -18.10 -3.22 0.36
N ASP A 134 -18.17 -2.44 -0.72
CA ASP A 134 -19.03 -1.27 -0.82
C ASP A 134 -20.35 -1.69 -1.50
N LYS A 135 -21.44 -1.61 -0.74
CA LYS A 135 -22.77 -2.02 -1.21
C LYS A 135 -23.55 -0.89 -1.88
N THR A 136 -23.05 0.34 -1.80
CA THR A 136 -23.69 1.48 -2.42
C THR A 136 -23.17 1.60 -3.85
N GLU A 137 -24.06 1.60 -4.83
CA GLU A 137 -23.70 1.75 -6.24
C GLU A 137 -23.17 3.16 -6.52
N TYR A 138 -22.28 3.30 -7.51
CA TYR A 138 -21.67 4.59 -7.85
C TYR A 138 -22.72 5.68 -8.13
N LEU A 139 -23.81 5.33 -8.83
CA LEU A 139 -24.85 6.28 -9.22
C LEU A 139 -25.69 6.79 -8.04
N ASP A 140 -25.75 6.03 -6.95
CA ASP A 140 -26.54 6.37 -5.75
C ASP A 140 -25.74 7.23 -4.75
N LYS A 141 -24.45 7.46 -5.03
CA LYS A 141 -23.57 8.29 -4.20
C LYS A 141 -23.73 9.77 -4.53
N LYS A 142 -23.37 10.63 -3.57
CA LYS A 142 -23.35 12.10 -3.73
C LYS A 142 -22.39 12.52 -4.84
N ASP A 143 -22.81 13.48 -5.66
CA ASP A 143 -22.04 14.11 -6.75
C ASP A 143 -20.91 15.03 -6.24
N MET A 144 -20.11 14.53 -5.31
CA MET A 144 -19.08 15.30 -4.61
C MET A 144 -17.87 14.42 -4.33
N ALA A 145 -16.73 15.08 -4.15
CA ALA A 145 -15.54 14.48 -3.58
C ALA A 145 -15.49 14.68 -2.07
N VAL A 146 -14.84 13.77 -1.35
CA VAL A 146 -14.61 13.90 0.09
C VAL A 146 -13.15 13.68 0.46
N PHE A 147 -12.67 14.49 1.40
CA PHE A 147 -11.40 14.30 2.07
C PHE A 147 -11.58 14.40 3.59
N ARG A 148 -11.06 13.40 4.31
CA ARG A 148 -10.92 13.43 5.78
C ARG A 148 -9.54 12.90 6.17
N GLY A 149 -8.67 13.78 6.64
CA GLY A 149 -7.29 13.39 6.91
C GLY A 149 -6.49 14.38 7.72
N ALA A 150 -5.34 13.93 8.23
CA ALA A 150 -4.42 14.83 8.89
C ALA A 150 -3.74 15.75 7.86
N VAL A 151 -3.69 17.04 8.12
CA VAL A 151 -3.08 18.06 7.26
C VAL A 151 -1.83 18.55 7.98
N LYS A 152 -0.68 18.06 7.51
CA LYS A 152 0.65 18.39 8.05
C LYS A 152 1.65 18.70 6.95
N GLN A 153 1.58 17.95 5.85
CA GLN A 153 2.47 18.09 4.71
C GLN A 153 2.06 19.28 3.84
N LYS A 154 3.05 19.94 3.21
CA LYS A 154 2.85 21.14 2.38
C LYS A 154 1.81 20.93 1.27
N HIS A 155 1.79 19.76 0.63
CA HIS A 155 0.82 19.46 -0.43
C HIS A 155 -0.60 19.25 0.10
N ARG A 156 -0.77 18.74 1.33
CA ARG A 156 -2.09 18.65 1.97
C ARG A 156 -2.59 20.03 2.40
N ILE A 157 -1.71 20.92 2.87
CA ILE A 157 -2.05 22.32 3.15
C ILE A 157 -2.48 23.03 1.87
N ARG A 158 -1.73 22.84 0.76
CA ARG A 158 -2.09 23.39 -0.56
C ARG A 158 -3.46 22.89 -1.04
N PHE A 159 -3.76 21.60 -0.87
CA PHE A 159 -5.09 21.06 -1.15
C PHE A 159 -6.17 21.76 -0.33
N MET A 160 -5.99 21.90 0.99
CA MET A 160 -7.00 22.55 1.83
C MET A 160 -7.19 24.03 1.45
N ASN A 161 -6.12 24.76 1.13
CA ASN A 161 -6.22 26.14 0.62
C ASN A 161 -7.03 26.22 -0.67
N ALA A 162 -6.88 25.25 -1.58
CA ALA A 162 -7.58 25.25 -2.86
C ALA A 162 -9.04 24.77 -2.74
N MET A 163 -9.32 23.82 -1.84
CA MET A 163 -10.54 23.01 -1.90
C MET A 163 -11.46 23.13 -0.69
N PHE A 164 -11.00 23.72 0.42
CA PHE A 164 -11.88 23.93 1.56
C PHE A 164 -12.98 24.95 1.20
N GLY A 165 -14.24 24.52 1.33
CA GLY A 165 -15.40 25.33 0.92
C GLY A 165 -15.77 25.24 -0.56
N HIS A 166 -15.05 24.44 -1.36
CA HIS A 166 -15.40 24.20 -2.76
C HIS A 166 -16.74 23.46 -2.89
N PRO A 167 -17.67 23.86 -3.78
CA PRO A 167 -19.02 23.30 -3.85
C PRO A 167 -19.06 21.79 -4.17
N LEU A 168 -18.05 21.28 -4.87
CA LEU A 168 -17.88 19.86 -5.20
C LEU A 168 -17.02 19.07 -4.20
N VAL A 169 -16.54 19.68 -3.10
CA VAL A 169 -15.62 19.01 -2.16
C VAL A 169 -16.06 19.19 -0.72
N ASP A 170 -16.30 18.06 -0.06
CA ASP A 170 -16.40 18.00 1.39
C ASP A 170 -15.01 17.70 1.99
N ALA A 171 -14.24 18.76 2.27
CA ALA A 171 -12.87 18.65 2.81
C ALA A 171 -12.82 18.91 4.31
N GLY A 172 -12.06 18.07 5.04
CA GLY A 172 -11.93 18.21 6.49
C GLY A 172 -10.59 17.72 7.04
N GLN A 173 -10.00 18.53 7.91
CA GLN A 173 -8.80 18.21 8.66
C GLN A 173 -9.13 17.47 9.95
N SER A 174 -8.44 16.36 10.21
CA SER A 174 -8.68 15.54 11.42
C SER A 174 -7.76 15.87 12.61
N ASN A 175 -6.56 16.41 12.40
CA ASN A 175 -5.69 16.86 13.50
C ASN A 175 -6.01 18.30 13.92
N PRO A 176 -5.76 18.68 15.18
CA PRO A 176 -5.77 20.10 15.58
C PRO A 176 -4.78 20.93 14.75
N SER A 177 -5.13 22.19 14.47
CA SER A 177 -4.24 23.22 13.91
C SER A 177 -4.55 24.56 14.56
N LYS A 178 -3.50 25.33 14.87
CA LYS A 178 -3.63 26.72 15.33
C LYS A 178 -3.68 27.71 14.16
N GLU A 179 -3.04 27.36 13.05
CA GLU A 179 -2.95 28.22 11.85
C GLU A 179 -4.25 28.20 11.06
N HIS A 180 -4.91 27.05 11.00
CA HIS A 180 -6.14 26.82 10.24
C HIS A 180 -7.18 26.05 11.07
N PRO A 181 -7.70 26.63 12.16
CA PRO A 181 -8.72 25.98 12.99
C PRO A 181 -10.04 25.74 12.22
N GLU A 182 -10.35 26.55 11.21
CA GLU A 182 -11.55 26.46 10.38
C GLU A 182 -11.63 25.17 9.55
N TRP A 183 -10.48 24.57 9.21
CA TRP A 183 -10.42 23.31 8.47
C TRP A 183 -10.81 22.09 9.32
N LYS A 184 -10.87 22.24 10.64
CA LYS A 184 -11.18 21.15 11.56
C LYS A 184 -12.62 20.71 11.36
N GLN A 185 -12.80 19.47 10.93
CA GLN A 185 -14.12 18.85 10.79
C GLN A 185 -14.28 17.66 11.75
N PRO A 186 -15.52 17.24 12.04
CA PRO A 186 -15.80 16.01 12.77
C PRO A 186 -15.16 14.79 12.10
N PHE A 187 -14.97 13.74 12.91
CA PHE A 187 -14.58 12.44 12.37
C PHE A 187 -15.64 11.95 11.39
N MET A 188 -15.19 11.28 10.33
CA MET A 188 -16.05 10.59 9.38
C MET A 188 -15.55 9.15 9.24
N SER A 189 -16.46 8.19 9.36
CA SER A 189 -16.14 6.78 9.16
C SER A 189 -15.78 6.49 7.70
N ILE A 190 -15.35 5.26 7.42
CA ILE A 190 -15.16 4.84 6.03
C ILE A 190 -16.53 4.80 5.35
N GLU A 191 -17.53 4.21 5.99
CA GLU A 191 -18.89 4.04 5.48
C GLU A 191 -19.57 5.37 5.10
N GLU A 192 -19.34 6.43 5.89
CA GLU A 192 -19.80 7.78 5.59
C GLU A 192 -19.08 8.38 4.38
N GLN A 193 -17.77 8.16 4.25
CA GLN A 193 -17.00 8.60 3.08
C GLN A 193 -17.41 7.86 1.80
N LEU A 194 -17.83 6.59 1.91
CA LEU A 194 -18.33 5.81 0.77
C LEU A 194 -19.64 6.32 0.19
N GLN A 195 -20.32 7.28 0.85
CA GLN A 195 -21.51 7.92 0.29
C GLN A 195 -21.18 8.96 -0.78
N TYR A 196 -19.90 9.18 -1.09
CA TYR A 196 -19.43 10.16 -2.07
C TYR A 196 -18.92 9.45 -3.33
N LYS A 197 -19.24 9.98 -4.51
CA LYS A 197 -18.77 9.43 -5.79
C LYS A 197 -17.26 9.44 -5.90
N PHE A 198 -16.59 10.41 -5.27
CA PHE A 198 -15.16 10.58 -5.39
C PHE A 198 -14.45 10.59 -4.03
N LEU A 199 -13.34 9.87 -3.93
CA LEU A 199 -12.50 9.79 -2.73
C LEU A 199 -11.13 10.41 -2.98
N ILE A 200 -10.80 11.45 -2.24
CA ILE A 200 -9.50 12.13 -2.37
C ILE A 200 -8.43 11.38 -1.57
N CYS A 201 -7.42 10.88 -2.26
CA CYS A 201 -6.35 10.07 -1.67
C CYS A 201 -5.02 10.82 -1.70
N LEU A 202 -4.66 11.52 -0.62
CA LEU A 202 -3.41 12.29 -0.55
C LEU A 202 -2.31 11.53 0.17
N GLU A 203 -1.15 11.47 -0.45
CA GLU A 203 0.09 10.97 0.17
C GLU A 203 0.40 11.71 1.48
N GLY A 204 1.06 11.02 2.40
CA GLY A 204 1.47 11.55 3.69
C GLY A 204 2.97 11.79 3.70
N ASN A 205 3.66 11.15 4.64
CA ASN A 205 5.11 11.01 4.58
C ASN A 205 5.54 10.05 3.46
N ASP A 206 4.70 9.05 3.20
CA ASP A 206 4.81 8.08 2.10
C ASP A 206 3.45 7.99 1.39
N VAL A 207 2.83 6.81 1.27
CA VAL A 207 1.57 6.60 0.56
C VAL A 207 0.32 7.11 1.29
N ALA A 208 -0.76 7.31 0.54
CA ALA A 208 -2.08 7.59 1.09
C ALA A 208 -2.65 6.34 1.78
N SER A 209 -2.92 6.43 3.09
CA SER A 209 -3.43 5.28 3.86
C SER A 209 -4.84 4.85 3.45
N ASN A 210 -5.61 5.73 2.80
CA ASN A 210 -6.96 5.43 2.34
C ASN A 210 -7.03 4.77 0.96
N LEU A 211 -5.96 4.82 0.18
CA LEU A 211 -6.00 4.41 -1.24
C LEU A 211 -6.55 3.00 -1.44
N LYS A 212 -6.10 2.02 -0.65
CA LYS A 212 -6.44 0.60 -0.87
C LYS A 212 -7.91 0.30 -0.59
N TRP A 213 -8.50 0.89 0.46
CA TRP A 213 -9.93 0.71 0.71
C TRP A 213 -10.78 1.54 -0.25
N ALA A 214 -10.31 2.73 -0.64
CA ALA A 214 -10.98 3.57 -1.61
C ALA A 214 -11.03 2.89 -3.00
N MET A 215 -9.92 2.31 -3.46
CA MET A 215 -9.88 1.57 -4.72
C MET A 215 -10.67 0.26 -4.69
N SER A 216 -10.93 -0.32 -3.51
CA SER A 216 -11.80 -1.49 -3.39
C SER A 216 -13.29 -1.13 -3.30
N SER A 217 -13.64 0.16 -3.27
CA SER A 217 -15.02 0.62 -3.13
C SER A 217 -15.62 1.00 -4.49
N ASN A 218 -16.91 1.39 -4.49
CA ASN A 218 -17.60 1.89 -5.68
C ASN A 218 -17.46 3.42 -5.82
N SER A 219 -16.42 4.01 -5.24
CA SER A 219 -16.11 5.44 -5.34
C SER A 219 -14.80 5.62 -6.11
N VAL A 220 -14.78 6.57 -7.05
CA VAL A 220 -13.62 6.81 -7.90
C VAL A 220 -12.55 7.59 -7.13
N VAL A 221 -11.32 7.07 -7.14
CA VAL A 221 -10.18 7.75 -6.52
C VAL A 221 -9.77 8.99 -7.34
N ILE A 222 -9.60 10.11 -6.65
CA ILE A 222 -8.98 11.33 -7.18
C ILE A 222 -7.70 11.61 -6.40
N THR A 223 -6.59 11.84 -7.11
CA THR A 223 -5.33 12.20 -6.46
C THR A 223 -4.39 12.89 -7.44
N PRO A 224 -3.48 13.78 -6.98
CA PRO A 224 -2.31 14.13 -7.76
C PRO A 224 -1.45 12.90 -8.08
N LYS A 225 -0.49 13.06 -8.99
CA LYS A 225 0.45 11.98 -9.35
C LYS A 225 1.08 11.36 -8.10
N MET A 226 0.91 10.03 -7.94
CA MET A 226 1.48 9.27 -6.83
C MET A 226 3.00 9.17 -6.98
N ARG A 227 3.73 9.47 -5.90
CA ARG A 227 5.19 9.52 -5.87
C ARG A 227 5.78 8.34 -5.10
N PHE A 228 4.98 7.64 -4.32
CA PHE A 228 5.41 6.50 -3.52
C PHE A 228 4.57 5.27 -3.81
N GLU A 229 5.17 4.12 -3.61
CA GLU A 229 4.51 2.83 -3.73
C GLU A 229 4.85 1.91 -2.58
N THR A 230 3.97 0.94 -2.37
CA THR A 230 4.06 -0.15 -1.42
C THR A 230 3.91 -1.47 -2.14
N TRP A 231 3.72 -2.54 -1.37
CA TRP A 231 3.32 -3.85 -1.90
C TRP A 231 2.06 -3.82 -2.78
N PHE A 232 1.23 -2.76 -2.73
CA PHE A 232 0.05 -2.60 -3.60
C PHE A 232 0.36 -2.10 -5.01
N MET A 233 1.64 -1.90 -5.34
CA MET A 233 2.11 -1.54 -6.69
C MET A 233 1.46 -0.26 -7.21
N GLU A 234 1.43 0.79 -6.38
CA GLU A 234 0.92 2.10 -6.78
C GLU A 234 1.62 2.64 -8.04
N GLY A 235 2.89 2.28 -8.26
CA GLY A 235 3.63 2.62 -9.48
C GLY A 235 3.11 1.96 -10.76
N ALA A 236 2.30 0.90 -10.66
CA ALA A 236 1.63 0.25 -11.80
C ALA A 236 0.28 0.90 -12.15
N LEU A 237 -0.25 1.75 -11.28
CA LEU A 237 -1.51 2.46 -11.51
C LEU A 237 -1.35 3.52 -12.61
N LYS A 238 -2.33 3.56 -13.51
CA LYS A 238 -2.35 4.44 -14.68
C LYS A 238 -3.42 5.54 -14.53
N PRO A 239 -3.05 6.83 -14.65
CA PRO A 239 -4.00 7.94 -14.72
C PRO A 239 -5.08 7.74 -15.79
N GLY A 240 -6.33 8.07 -15.47
CA GLY A 240 -7.48 7.93 -16.37
C GLY A 240 -7.93 6.50 -16.64
N VAL A 241 -7.17 5.50 -16.16
CA VAL A 241 -7.50 4.07 -16.27
C VAL A 241 -7.94 3.51 -14.92
N HIS A 242 -7.16 3.74 -13.87
CA HIS A 242 -7.42 3.18 -12.53
C HIS A 242 -7.86 4.24 -11.50
N TYR A 243 -7.60 5.51 -11.79
CA TYR A 243 -7.96 6.65 -10.95
C TYR A 243 -7.96 7.93 -11.78
N ILE A 244 -8.56 8.99 -11.24
CA ILE A 244 -8.50 10.33 -11.83
C ILE A 244 -7.28 11.05 -11.27
N GLU A 245 -6.27 11.26 -12.11
CA GLU A 245 -5.15 12.12 -11.75
C GLU A 245 -5.57 13.59 -11.85
N VAL A 246 -5.14 14.46 -10.94
CA VAL A 246 -5.29 15.92 -11.01
C VAL A 246 -3.93 16.60 -10.91
N LYS A 247 -3.83 17.87 -11.33
CA LYS A 247 -2.59 18.65 -11.13
C LYS A 247 -2.30 18.86 -9.65
N ASP A 248 -1.02 19.03 -9.34
CA ASP A 248 -0.56 19.27 -7.97
C ASP A 248 -1.18 20.53 -7.33
N ASP A 249 -1.58 21.50 -8.14
CA ASP A 249 -2.21 22.76 -7.73
C ASP A 249 -3.75 22.71 -7.76
N TRP A 250 -4.34 21.58 -8.16
CA TRP A 250 -5.78 21.34 -8.26
C TRP A 250 -6.53 22.19 -9.30
N SER A 251 -5.81 22.90 -10.18
CA SER A 251 -6.41 23.80 -11.16
C SER A 251 -7.31 23.13 -12.19
N ASP A 252 -7.19 21.81 -12.39
CA ASP A 252 -7.99 21.02 -13.33
C ASP A 252 -9.00 20.08 -12.64
N PHE A 253 -9.19 20.22 -11.33
CA PHE A 253 -10.07 19.33 -10.56
C PHE A 253 -11.53 19.45 -10.99
N GLU A 254 -12.07 20.67 -11.05
CA GLU A 254 -13.49 20.89 -11.31
C GLU A 254 -13.87 20.36 -12.70
N ASP A 255 -13.06 20.65 -13.71
CA ASP A 255 -13.24 20.14 -15.08
C ASP A 255 -13.27 18.60 -15.10
N LYS A 256 -12.35 17.96 -14.39
CA LYS A 256 -12.28 16.49 -14.31
C LYS A 256 -13.49 15.90 -13.59
N VAL A 257 -13.86 16.43 -12.43
CA VAL A 257 -15.04 15.95 -11.68
C VAL A 257 -16.31 16.11 -12.51
N ASN A 258 -16.52 17.29 -13.10
CA ASN A 258 -17.68 17.55 -13.95
C ASN A 258 -17.73 16.65 -15.18
N TYR A 259 -16.58 16.33 -15.78
CA TYR A 259 -16.51 15.36 -16.87
C TYR A 259 -17.04 13.98 -16.45
N TYR A 260 -16.56 13.43 -15.33
CA TYR A 260 -16.99 12.09 -14.89
C TYR A 260 -18.43 12.05 -14.36
N LEU A 261 -18.90 13.15 -13.75
CA LEU A 261 -20.32 13.28 -13.37
C LEU A 261 -21.24 13.24 -14.60
N LYS A 262 -20.84 13.89 -15.71
CA LYS A 262 -21.59 13.88 -16.98
C LYS A 262 -21.42 12.58 -17.77
N ASN A 263 -20.37 11.81 -17.49
CA ASN A 263 -20.01 10.59 -18.22
C ASN A 263 -19.85 9.39 -17.26
N PRO A 264 -20.94 8.92 -16.60
CA PRO A 264 -20.87 7.85 -15.61
C PRO A 264 -20.33 6.53 -16.16
N ALA A 265 -20.48 6.27 -17.46
CA ALA A 265 -19.88 5.10 -18.10
C ALA A 265 -18.34 5.12 -18.05
N GLU A 266 -17.71 6.30 -18.18
CA GLU A 266 -16.26 6.44 -18.05
C GLU A 266 -15.80 6.28 -16.60
N ALA A 267 -16.59 6.76 -15.63
CA ALA A 267 -16.34 6.51 -14.22
C ALA A 267 -16.41 5.01 -13.89
N LYS A 268 -17.39 4.31 -14.46
CA LYS A 268 -17.52 2.85 -14.32
C LYS A 268 -16.30 2.11 -14.86
N LYS A 269 -15.77 2.49 -16.03
CA LYS A 269 -14.53 1.89 -16.56
C LYS A 269 -13.36 2.03 -15.58
N ILE A 270 -13.23 3.18 -14.92
CA ILE A 270 -12.21 3.38 -13.89
C ILE A 270 -12.40 2.44 -12.71
N LEU A 271 -13.65 2.30 -12.22
CA LEU A 271 -13.97 1.38 -11.13
C LEU A 271 -13.65 -0.08 -11.49
N ASP A 272 -14.07 -0.53 -12.67
CA ASP A 272 -13.83 -1.90 -13.14
C ASP A 272 -12.31 -2.20 -13.17
N ASN A 273 -11.49 -1.30 -13.73
CA ASN A 273 -10.03 -1.45 -13.73
C ASN A 273 -9.42 -1.38 -12.33
N ALA A 274 -9.94 -0.50 -11.45
CA ALA A 274 -9.47 -0.40 -10.07
C ALA A 274 -9.75 -1.69 -9.28
N HIS A 275 -10.93 -2.30 -9.47
CA HIS A 275 -11.30 -3.57 -8.86
C HIS A 275 -10.44 -4.72 -9.39
N GLU A 276 -10.16 -4.75 -10.69
CA GLU A 276 -9.23 -5.74 -11.28
C GLU A 276 -7.83 -5.62 -10.67
N HIS A 277 -7.31 -4.40 -10.51
CA HIS A 277 -6.03 -4.17 -9.81
C HIS A 277 -6.08 -4.67 -8.36
N VAL A 278 -7.14 -4.32 -7.62
CA VAL A 278 -7.33 -4.75 -6.22
C VAL A 278 -7.40 -6.27 -6.08
N ALA A 279 -8.10 -6.96 -6.99
CA ALA A 279 -8.32 -8.40 -6.94
C ALA A 279 -7.01 -9.20 -6.85
N GLN A 280 -5.92 -8.69 -7.43
CA GLN A 280 -4.59 -9.31 -7.41
C GLN A 280 -4.03 -9.51 -5.99
N PHE A 281 -4.52 -8.74 -5.01
CA PHE A 281 -4.01 -8.70 -3.63
C PHE A 281 -4.93 -9.34 -2.59
N GLN A 282 -6.07 -9.90 -3.02
CA GLN A 282 -7.11 -10.43 -2.12
C GLN A 282 -6.91 -11.93 -1.78
N ASP A 283 -6.27 -12.70 -2.65
CA ASP A 283 -5.95 -14.11 -2.37
C ASP A 283 -4.80 -14.22 -1.36
N LYS A 284 -5.15 -14.63 -0.13
CA LYS A 284 -4.20 -14.78 0.97
C LYS A 284 -3.08 -15.79 0.68
N ASN A 285 -3.37 -16.91 0.02
CA ASN A 285 -2.39 -17.94 -0.27
C ASN A 285 -1.41 -17.45 -1.35
N ARG A 286 -1.92 -16.75 -2.37
CA ARG A 286 -1.08 -16.10 -3.38
C ARG A 286 -0.18 -15.06 -2.74
N GLU A 287 -0.71 -14.20 -1.87
CA GLU A 287 0.07 -13.19 -1.15
C GLU A 287 1.14 -13.81 -0.24
N ASP A 288 0.83 -14.92 0.43
CA ASP A 288 1.81 -15.64 1.25
C ASP A 288 2.94 -16.21 0.37
N LEU A 289 2.61 -16.78 -0.80
CA LEU A 289 3.61 -17.29 -1.74
C LEU A 289 4.49 -16.18 -2.33
N VAL A 290 3.91 -15.06 -2.75
CA VAL A 290 4.66 -13.92 -3.27
C VAL A 290 5.60 -13.35 -2.19
N CYS A 291 5.16 -13.24 -0.93
CA CYS A 291 6.06 -12.84 0.17
C CYS A 291 7.24 -13.80 0.36
N ILE A 292 6.99 -15.12 0.29
CA ILE A 292 8.05 -16.13 0.39
C ILE A 292 9.02 -16.00 -0.78
N LYS A 293 8.51 -15.92 -2.02
CA LYS A 293 9.31 -15.80 -3.24
C LYS A 293 10.12 -14.49 -3.28
N THR A 294 9.58 -13.38 -2.80
CA THR A 294 10.32 -12.11 -2.67
C THR A 294 11.51 -12.25 -1.72
N LEU A 295 11.34 -12.90 -0.56
CA LEU A 295 12.46 -13.16 0.35
C LEU A 295 13.45 -14.18 -0.22
N GLU A 296 12.97 -15.21 -0.92
CA GLU A 296 13.83 -16.18 -1.62
C GLU A 296 14.73 -15.48 -2.64
N LYS A 297 14.17 -14.63 -3.49
CA LYS A 297 14.94 -13.80 -4.42
C LYS A 297 15.91 -12.88 -3.68
N TYR A 298 15.42 -12.13 -2.68
CA TYR A 298 16.25 -11.24 -1.87
C TYR A 298 17.46 -11.96 -1.25
N PHE A 299 17.27 -13.14 -0.66
CA PHE A 299 18.35 -13.90 -0.06
C PHE A 299 19.33 -14.44 -1.10
N SER A 300 18.85 -14.85 -2.28
CA SER A 300 19.72 -15.32 -3.38
C SER A 300 20.67 -14.23 -3.91
N ILE A 301 20.28 -12.96 -3.80
CA ILE A 301 21.09 -11.81 -4.23
C ILE A 301 21.90 -11.16 -3.11
N THR A 302 21.78 -11.61 -1.85
CA THR A 302 22.43 -10.94 -0.69
C THR A 302 23.28 -11.87 0.16
N ASN A 303 23.13 -13.19 -0.01
CA ASN A 303 23.82 -14.20 0.77
C ASN A 303 24.45 -15.22 -0.19
N ARG A 304 25.73 -15.52 0.02
CA ARG A 304 26.45 -16.61 -0.65
C ARG A 304 26.51 -17.83 0.26
#